data_AF-A0AB34IEL6-F1
#
_entry.id   AF-A0AB34IEL6-F1
#
_cell.length_a   1.000
_cell.length_b   1.000
_cell.length_c   1.000
_cell.angle_alpha   90.00
_cell.angle_beta   90.00
_cell.angle_gamma   90.00
#
_symmetry.space_group_name_H-M   'P 1'
#
loop_
_entity.id
_entity.type
_entity.pdbx_description
1 polymer ?
#
loop_
_entity_poly.entity_id
_entity_poly.type
_entity_poly.pdbx_seq_one_letter_code
_entity_poly.pdbx_strand_id
1 'polypeptide(L)'
;MWAVVRRVLYLLTLYVWWQICGAYFGLDPVPASRSKASPAAALEATTSRPAATAAATPSAAHSPEGGATRAPVKGAPGGGCPNRRPFHTLLTGQGTVYNQWQARIMYFHWKKQAAAGGECTDMTGFTRLCASKDGLPDGVEKYIPSVFVPQLTTEVLAKYGHFGVLNRPHSVVEFFKRPELRKRITEEFVYVAETDHVLTQPMPNLATSTEAAAHSFGYMHASSHHQKVVDLCWTGGSWRELQPVGPSPLVIRLTDLEKVAQRWLEYSYILRGDPFPKTIIQDWVLEMWAYAIAAASLGIRHKIVPGFQIEPNSYARTTPEFYTQSYIFHYTYGIEYRLDGRPQGFNTIGEWSMDKRHYGGAYPPAQLDPPPEAANPSTKWLWRAWMEAMAKEPDWPDTNAMGTIGWRREAITSSEIQNCELCKAVLGTEWTWAGIKKLVFQDAGVLKTPWGEGKWGLAKRPKGMPECVASGSQCLFVDFSSASHHVSFQLPNRFKSLRVGDGEVVVGKRIQDNIET
;
A
#
# COMPACT_ATOMS: atom_id res chain seq x y z
N MET A 1 22.70 -46.91 -7.11
CA MET A 1 23.87 -46.28 -6.46
C MET A 1 23.83 -44.75 -6.55
N TRP A 2 23.70 -44.15 -7.73
CA TRP A 2 23.68 -42.69 -7.93
C TRP A 2 22.54 -41.90 -7.25
N ALA A 3 21.33 -42.48 -7.16
CA ALA A 3 20.20 -41.83 -6.49
C ALA A 3 20.38 -41.73 -4.97
N VAL A 4 21.07 -42.70 -4.37
CA VAL A 4 21.39 -42.72 -2.92
C VAL A 4 22.46 -41.66 -2.63
N VAL A 5 23.48 -41.57 -3.46
CA VAL A 5 24.54 -40.56 -3.35
C VAL A 5 23.97 -39.13 -3.44
N ARG A 6 23.03 -38.87 -4.37
CA ARG A 6 22.34 -37.56 -4.44
C ARG A 6 21.52 -37.24 -3.19
N ARG A 7 20.81 -38.21 -2.62
CA ARG A 7 20.04 -37.99 -1.39
C ARG A 7 20.96 -37.72 -0.19
N VAL A 8 22.08 -38.43 -0.10
CA VAL A 8 23.06 -38.22 0.97
C VAL A 8 23.73 -36.84 0.83
N LEU A 9 24.12 -36.43 -0.38
CA LEU A 9 24.65 -35.09 -0.64
C LEU A 9 23.64 -33.99 -0.31
N TYR A 10 22.36 -34.18 -0.66
CA TYR A 10 21.30 -33.23 -0.37
C TYR A 10 21.03 -33.09 1.14
N LEU A 11 21.06 -34.21 1.88
CA LEU A 11 20.89 -34.19 3.33
C LEU A 11 22.11 -33.58 4.04
N LEU A 12 23.32 -33.81 3.53
CA LEU A 12 24.54 -33.17 4.02
C LEU A 12 24.55 -31.67 3.78
N THR A 13 24.11 -31.20 2.60
CA THR A 13 24.01 -29.76 2.33
C THR A 13 22.95 -29.07 3.18
N LEU A 14 21.80 -29.73 3.42
CA LEU A 14 20.78 -29.26 4.36
C LEU A 14 21.30 -29.19 5.80
N TYR A 15 22.07 -30.20 6.24
CA TYR A 15 22.65 -30.22 7.58
C TYR A 15 23.71 -29.13 7.76
N VAL A 16 24.60 -28.94 6.79
CA VAL A 16 25.61 -27.87 6.81
C VAL A 16 24.93 -26.50 6.77
N TRP A 17 23.91 -26.31 5.94
CA TRP A 17 23.10 -25.09 5.92
C TRP A 17 22.42 -24.83 7.26
N TRP A 18 21.84 -25.86 7.90
CA TRP A 18 21.23 -25.75 9.23
C TRP A 18 22.26 -25.33 10.28
N GLN A 19 23.46 -25.92 10.30
CA GLN A 19 24.49 -25.58 11.28
C GLN A 19 24.99 -24.13 11.10
N ILE A 20 25.19 -23.71 9.85
CA ILE A 20 25.59 -22.33 9.53
C ILE A 20 24.50 -21.33 9.93
N CYS A 21 23.23 -21.63 9.63
CA CYS A 21 22.12 -20.77 10.02
C CYS A 21 21.86 -20.80 11.53
N GLY A 22 21.99 -21.94 12.19
CA GLY A 22 21.82 -22.07 13.65
C GLY A 22 22.84 -21.25 14.42
N ALA A 23 24.11 -21.24 13.98
CA ALA A 23 25.16 -20.40 14.54
C ALA A 23 24.95 -18.89 14.25
N TYR A 24 24.33 -18.54 13.11
CA TYR A 24 24.07 -17.15 12.72
C TYR A 24 22.84 -16.55 13.39
N PHE A 25 21.85 -17.38 13.77
CA PHE A 25 20.58 -16.93 14.35
C PHE A 25 20.38 -17.27 15.84
N GLY A 26 21.37 -17.87 16.51
CA GLY A 26 21.32 -18.14 17.95
C GLY A 26 20.16 -19.06 18.36
N LEU A 27 19.86 -20.08 17.55
CA LEU A 27 18.78 -21.03 17.83
C LEU A 27 19.34 -22.21 18.63
N ASP A 28 19.26 -22.13 19.96
CA ASP A 28 19.48 -23.30 20.81
C ASP A 28 18.34 -24.33 20.61
N PRO A 29 18.63 -25.64 20.56
CA PRO A 29 17.61 -26.67 20.43
C PRO A 29 16.82 -26.83 21.73
N VAL A 30 15.53 -26.49 21.70
CA VAL A 30 14.59 -26.76 22.80
C VAL A 30 14.29 -28.27 22.87
N PRO A 31 14.46 -28.93 24.03
CA PRO A 31 14.11 -30.34 24.19
C PRO A 31 12.59 -30.54 24.22
N ALA A 32 12.14 -31.59 23.51
CA ALA A 32 10.74 -31.97 23.42
C ALA A 32 10.18 -32.43 24.77
N SER A 33 9.14 -31.76 25.27
CA SER A 33 8.28 -32.31 26.33
C SER A 33 6.88 -32.59 25.78
N ARG A 34 6.42 -33.81 26.06
CA ARG A 34 5.09 -34.32 25.75
C ARG A 34 4.13 -33.83 26.83
N SER A 35 2.96 -33.33 26.46
CA SER A 35 1.76 -33.54 27.28
C SER A 35 0.54 -33.80 26.41
N LYS A 36 -0.17 -34.88 26.77
CA LYS A 36 -1.51 -35.24 26.33
C LYS A 36 -2.48 -34.74 27.40
N ALA A 37 -3.60 -34.12 27.02
CA ALA A 37 -4.92 -34.41 27.59
C ALA A 37 -6.03 -33.68 26.82
N SER A 38 -7.19 -34.35 26.79
CA SER A 38 -8.36 -34.19 25.93
C SER A 38 -9.38 -33.12 26.44
N PRO A 39 -10.49 -32.89 25.70
CA PRO A 39 -11.35 -31.71 25.77
C PRO A 39 -12.63 -31.92 26.59
N ALA A 40 -13.35 -30.82 26.87
CA ALA A 40 -14.81 -30.64 26.67
C ALA A 40 -15.36 -29.53 27.58
N ALA A 41 -16.10 -28.58 27.00
CA ALA A 41 -17.38 -28.09 27.53
C ALA A 41 -18.03 -27.17 26.48
N ALA A 42 -19.27 -27.51 26.14
CA ALA A 42 -20.16 -26.80 25.24
C ALA A 42 -21.21 -26.01 26.02
N LEU A 43 -22.00 -25.21 25.28
CA LEU A 43 -23.22 -24.48 25.64
C LEU A 43 -22.99 -23.17 26.42
N GLU A 44 -23.66 -22.04 26.16
CA GLU A 44 -25.02 -21.83 25.65
C GLU A 44 -25.15 -20.62 24.70
N ALA A 45 -26.13 -20.73 23.80
CA ALA A 45 -26.66 -19.65 22.98
C ALA A 45 -27.72 -18.85 23.76
N THR A 46 -27.71 -17.52 23.63
CA THR A 46 -28.89 -16.69 23.90
C THR A 46 -29.16 -15.77 22.71
N THR A 47 -30.39 -15.90 22.23
CA THR A 47 -31.01 -15.15 21.15
C THR A 47 -31.62 -13.86 21.70
N SER A 48 -31.47 -12.73 21.00
CA SER A 48 -32.53 -11.71 20.94
C SER A 48 -32.40 -10.89 19.65
N ARG A 49 -33.58 -10.57 19.11
CA ARG A 49 -33.88 -10.05 17.76
C ARG A 49 -33.91 -8.50 17.74
N PRO A 50 -34.02 -7.87 16.56
CA PRO A 50 -33.51 -6.52 16.27
C PRO A 50 -34.50 -5.40 16.53
N ALA A 51 -33.98 -4.19 16.76
CA ALA A 51 -34.77 -2.96 16.81
C ALA A 51 -34.70 -2.19 15.48
N ALA A 52 -35.89 -1.75 15.09
CA ALA A 52 -36.33 -1.10 13.88
C ALA A 52 -35.51 0.09 13.34
N THR A 53 -35.54 0.14 12.01
CA THR A 53 -35.40 1.27 11.10
C THR A 53 -36.27 2.48 11.45
N ALA A 54 -35.70 3.69 11.34
CA ALA A 54 -36.46 4.91 11.08
C ALA A 54 -35.77 5.69 9.95
N ALA A 55 -36.52 5.88 8.87
CA ALA A 55 -36.17 6.70 7.72
C ALA A 55 -36.44 8.18 8.02
N ALA A 56 -35.60 9.07 7.52
CA ALA A 56 -35.94 10.48 7.30
C ALA A 56 -35.28 10.96 6.00
N THR A 57 -36.11 11.43 5.09
CA THR A 57 -35.75 12.06 3.80
C THR A 57 -35.88 13.60 3.94
N PRO A 58 -35.53 14.40 2.92
CA PRO A 58 -34.50 15.43 3.01
C PRO A 58 -35.08 16.85 3.20
N SER A 59 -34.28 17.76 3.72
CA SER A 59 -34.57 19.21 3.63
C SER A 59 -33.41 19.94 2.98
N ALA A 60 -33.80 20.82 2.07
CA ALA A 60 -33.00 21.54 1.11
C ALA A 60 -32.13 22.65 1.71
N ALA A 61 -31.11 23.00 0.92
CA ALA A 61 -30.44 24.29 0.74
C ALA A 61 -29.92 24.98 2.01
N HIS A 62 -28.61 25.25 2.05
CA HIS A 62 -28.00 26.54 2.46
C HIS A 62 -26.52 26.48 2.06
N SER A 63 -26.10 27.33 1.11
CA SER A 63 -24.69 27.77 1.03
C SER A 63 -24.40 28.65 2.25
N PRO A 64 -23.14 28.67 2.73
CA PRO A 64 -22.31 29.81 2.35
C PRO A 64 -20.81 29.51 2.17
N GLU A 65 -20.18 30.47 1.50
CA GLU A 65 -18.75 30.74 1.40
C GLU A 65 -18.01 30.71 2.76
N GLY A 66 -16.72 30.41 2.74
CA GLY A 66 -15.85 30.64 3.90
C GLY A 66 -14.56 29.83 3.88
N GLY A 67 -13.60 30.24 3.05
CA GLY A 67 -12.22 29.78 3.18
C GLY A 67 -11.65 30.19 4.54
N ALA A 68 -11.37 29.20 5.38
CA ALA A 68 -10.65 29.40 6.63
C ALA A 68 -9.24 28.80 6.51
N THR A 69 -8.31 29.59 5.98
CA THR A 69 -6.88 29.41 6.22
C THR A 69 -6.62 29.52 7.72
N ARG A 70 -6.41 28.38 8.38
CA ARG A 70 -5.94 28.38 9.77
C ARG A 70 -4.49 28.84 9.78
N ALA A 71 -4.25 29.99 10.41
CA ALA A 71 -2.93 30.58 10.57
C ALA A 71 -1.95 29.62 11.27
N PRO A 72 -0.64 29.65 10.95
CA PRO A 72 0.34 28.83 11.61
C PRO A 72 0.42 29.21 13.09
N VAL A 73 0.35 28.21 13.97
CA VAL A 73 0.63 28.37 15.39
C VAL A 73 2.11 28.72 15.51
N LYS A 74 2.43 30.01 15.64
CA LYS A 74 3.78 30.46 16.03
C LYS A 74 4.06 29.92 17.42
N GLY A 75 4.93 28.92 17.52
CA GLY A 75 5.53 28.53 18.80
C GLY A 75 6.24 29.74 19.40
N ALA A 76 5.79 30.20 20.55
CA ALA A 76 6.45 31.27 21.30
C ALA A 76 7.84 30.79 21.77
N PRO A 77 8.91 31.59 21.63
CA PRO A 77 10.21 31.27 22.19
C PRO A 77 10.18 31.59 23.69
N GLY A 78 9.92 30.57 24.52
CA GLY A 78 9.95 30.71 25.99
C GLY A 78 9.05 29.78 26.81
N GLY A 79 8.32 28.84 26.20
CA GLY A 79 7.51 27.86 26.94
C GLY A 79 8.29 26.58 27.26
N GLY A 80 8.62 26.36 28.54
CA GLY A 80 8.75 25.07 29.26
C GLY A 80 9.55 23.88 28.69
N CYS A 81 10.04 23.89 27.45
CA CYS A 81 10.59 22.74 26.75
C CYS A 81 12.06 23.00 26.34
N PRO A 82 13.03 22.97 27.28
CA PRO A 82 14.43 23.23 26.97
C PRO A 82 14.98 22.20 25.97
N ASN A 83 15.82 22.67 25.03
CA ASN A 83 16.48 21.87 23.98
C ASN A 83 15.54 21.22 22.94
N ARG A 84 14.28 21.65 22.86
CA ARG A 84 13.32 21.19 21.83
C ARG A 84 13.79 21.60 20.42
N ARG A 85 13.68 20.69 19.46
CA ARG A 85 14.06 20.90 18.05
C ARG A 85 12.93 20.40 17.16
N PRO A 86 11.86 21.20 17.00
CA PRO A 86 10.69 20.74 16.25
C PRO A 86 11.02 20.48 14.78
N PHE A 87 10.22 19.64 14.14
CA PHE A 87 10.27 19.37 12.71
C PHE A 87 8.90 19.53 12.05
N HIS A 88 8.92 19.95 10.79
CA HIS A 88 7.74 19.96 9.92
C HIS A 88 7.62 18.62 9.21
N THR A 89 6.45 18.01 9.17
CA THR A 89 6.22 16.79 8.38
C THR A 89 5.89 17.16 6.94
N LEU A 90 6.73 16.74 6.00
CA LEU A 90 6.51 16.87 4.56
C LEU A 90 6.10 15.50 4.01
N LEU A 91 4.79 15.29 3.87
CA LEU A 91 4.23 14.06 3.31
C LEU A 91 4.30 14.13 1.79
N THR A 92 5.17 13.32 1.18
CA THR A 92 5.27 13.22 -0.28
C THR A 92 4.18 12.30 -0.84
N GLY A 93 3.54 12.72 -1.93
CA GLY A 93 2.51 11.93 -2.59
C GLY A 93 2.13 12.47 -3.96
N GLN A 94 1.25 11.74 -4.65
CA GLN A 94 0.71 12.09 -5.95
C GLN A 94 -0.80 12.34 -5.87
N GLY A 95 -1.34 13.16 -6.78
CA GLY A 95 -2.77 13.47 -6.90
C GLY A 95 -3.56 12.31 -7.48
N THR A 96 -3.50 11.13 -6.86
CA THR A 96 -4.19 9.90 -7.26
C THR A 96 -5.06 9.39 -6.13
N VAL A 97 -6.18 8.74 -6.45
CA VAL A 97 -7.06 8.10 -5.45
C VAL A 97 -6.27 7.20 -4.51
N TYR A 98 -5.33 6.43 -5.05
CA TYR A 98 -4.43 5.59 -4.28
C TYR A 98 -3.71 6.33 -3.15
N ASN A 99 -3.10 7.48 -3.42
CA ASN A 99 -2.40 8.27 -2.41
C ASN A 99 -3.34 9.12 -1.55
N GLN A 100 -4.51 9.50 -2.07
CA GLN A 100 -5.49 10.30 -1.33
C GLN A 100 -5.96 9.59 -0.04
N TRP A 101 -6.43 8.35 -0.13
CA TRP A 101 -6.93 7.65 1.06
C TRP A 101 -5.79 7.31 2.04
N GLN A 102 -4.62 6.95 1.51
CA GLN A 102 -3.41 6.68 2.31
C GLN A 102 -2.99 7.92 3.12
N ALA A 103 -2.92 9.08 2.45
CA ALA A 103 -2.56 10.34 3.08
C ALA A 103 -3.54 10.73 4.20
N ARG A 104 -4.84 10.44 4.05
CA ARG A 104 -5.84 10.70 5.11
C ARG A 104 -5.61 9.83 6.34
N ILE A 105 -5.33 8.53 6.15
CA ILE A 105 -4.99 7.62 7.26
C ILE A 105 -3.70 8.09 7.94
N MET A 106 -2.65 8.40 7.16
CA MET A 106 -1.39 8.88 7.69
C MET A 106 -1.58 10.18 8.49
N TYR A 107 -2.30 11.16 7.94
CA TYR A 107 -2.55 12.45 8.62
C TYR A 107 -3.41 12.32 9.87
N PHE A 108 -4.40 11.41 9.87
CA PHE A 108 -5.16 11.07 11.07
C PHE A 108 -4.25 10.62 12.21
N HIS A 109 -3.34 9.67 11.93
CA HIS A 109 -2.41 9.17 12.94
C HIS A 109 -1.34 10.20 13.29
N TRP A 110 -0.91 11.05 12.35
CA TRP A 110 -0.05 12.19 12.65
C TRP A 110 -0.67 13.14 13.68
N LYS A 111 -1.93 13.54 13.49
CA LYS A 111 -2.66 14.39 14.45
C LYS A 111 -2.73 13.71 15.82
N LYS A 112 -3.05 12.42 15.84
CA LYS A 112 -3.14 11.61 17.08
C LYS A 112 -1.81 11.59 17.84
N GLN A 113 -0.70 11.32 17.16
CA GLN A 113 0.61 11.25 17.81
C GLN A 113 1.19 12.62 18.16
N ALA A 114 0.94 13.65 17.35
CA ALA A 114 1.30 15.01 17.69
C ALA A 114 0.61 15.46 18.99
N ALA A 115 -0.69 15.18 19.13
CA ALA A 115 -1.46 15.47 20.35
C ALA A 115 -1.00 14.65 21.55
N ALA A 116 -0.71 13.36 21.36
CA ALA A 116 -0.19 12.49 22.42
C ALA A 116 1.20 12.92 22.93
N GLY A 117 1.99 13.62 22.11
CA GLY A 117 3.26 14.23 22.52
C GLY A 117 3.13 15.47 23.42
N GLY A 118 1.92 16.02 23.58
CA GLY A 118 1.65 17.18 24.44
C GLY A 118 2.33 18.48 23.98
N GLU A 119 2.49 19.42 24.91
CA GLU A 119 3.02 20.76 24.62
C GLU A 119 4.46 20.77 24.08
N CYS A 120 5.26 19.77 24.48
CA CYS A 120 6.66 19.63 24.06
C CYS A 120 6.85 18.71 22.85
N THR A 121 5.79 18.32 22.13
CA THR A 121 5.90 17.48 20.92
C THR A 121 6.86 18.10 19.89
N ASP A 122 7.72 17.32 19.23
CA ASP A 122 8.54 17.85 18.11
C ASP A 122 7.76 17.90 16.79
N MET A 123 6.55 17.32 16.74
CA MET A 123 5.69 17.26 15.55
C MET A 123 4.82 18.53 15.41
N THR A 124 5.38 19.63 14.89
CA THR A 124 4.72 20.95 14.94
C THR A 124 3.97 21.34 13.68
N GLY A 125 4.44 20.89 12.53
CA GLY A 125 3.87 21.26 11.23
C GLY A 125 3.59 20.06 10.36
N PHE A 126 2.64 20.19 9.44
CA PHE A 126 2.32 19.16 8.44
C PHE A 126 1.97 19.80 7.11
N THR A 127 2.57 19.30 6.03
CA THR A 127 2.22 19.65 4.65
C THR A 127 2.28 18.39 3.79
N ARG A 128 1.18 18.09 3.09
CA ARG A 128 1.19 17.14 1.98
C ARG A 128 1.71 17.84 0.71
N LEU A 129 2.88 17.43 0.25
CA LEU A 129 3.45 17.84 -1.02
C LEU A 129 2.96 16.89 -2.12
N CYS A 130 2.02 17.39 -2.93
CA CYS A 130 1.29 16.59 -3.90
C CYS A 130 1.73 16.94 -5.32
N ALA A 131 2.36 15.99 -6.02
CA ALA A 131 2.53 16.07 -7.46
C ALA A 131 1.20 15.72 -8.15
N SER A 132 0.58 16.69 -8.81
CA SER A 132 -0.73 16.53 -9.47
C SER A 132 -0.71 17.05 -10.89
N LYS A 133 -1.71 16.66 -11.68
CA LYS A 133 -1.88 17.15 -13.05
C LYS A 133 -1.94 18.69 -13.04
N ASP A 134 -0.99 19.31 -13.73
CA ASP A 134 -0.83 20.77 -13.84
C ASP A 134 -0.72 21.51 -12.50
N GLY A 135 -0.44 20.81 -11.40
CA GLY A 135 -0.40 21.37 -10.04
C GLY A 135 -1.79 21.71 -9.49
N LEU A 136 -2.85 21.11 -10.03
CA LEU A 136 -4.21 21.36 -9.59
C LEU A 136 -4.55 20.62 -8.28
N PRO A 137 -5.46 21.17 -7.45
CA PRO A 137 -5.97 20.48 -6.27
C PRO A 137 -6.66 19.16 -6.60
N ASP A 138 -6.61 18.20 -5.66
CA ASP A 138 -7.16 16.86 -5.82
C ASP A 138 -8.39 16.58 -4.93
N GLY A 139 -8.87 17.61 -4.21
CA GLY A 139 -10.07 17.56 -3.37
C GLY A 139 -9.79 17.09 -1.93
N VAL A 140 -8.56 16.74 -1.58
CA VAL A 140 -8.17 16.31 -0.22
C VAL A 140 -7.60 17.47 0.61
N GLU A 141 -7.31 18.61 0.00
CA GLU A 141 -6.82 19.82 0.69
C GLU A 141 -7.78 20.39 1.73
N LYS A 142 -9.08 20.07 1.64
CA LYS A 142 -10.07 20.37 2.69
C LYS A 142 -9.85 19.58 3.99
N TYR A 143 -9.15 18.45 3.93
CA TYR A 143 -8.87 17.59 5.09
C TYR A 143 -7.42 17.68 5.56
N ILE A 144 -6.48 17.89 4.63
CA ILE A 144 -5.04 17.84 4.88
C ILE A 144 -4.39 19.11 4.35
N PRO A 145 -3.62 19.86 5.16
CA PRO A 145 -2.81 20.97 4.66
C PRO A 145 -1.93 20.50 3.50
N SER A 146 -2.19 21.02 2.30
CA SER A 146 -1.59 20.52 1.07
C SER A 146 -0.96 21.65 0.27
N VAL A 147 0.09 21.32 -0.48
CA VAL A 147 0.66 22.13 -1.56
C VAL A 147 0.71 21.26 -2.81
N PHE A 148 0.34 21.85 -3.94
CA PHE A 148 0.28 21.15 -5.22
C PHE A 148 1.35 21.70 -6.14
N VAL A 149 2.08 20.78 -6.77
CA VAL A 149 3.09 21.09 -7.78
C VAL A 149 2.81 20.28 -9.04
N PRO A 150 3.10 20.82 -10.24
CA PRO A 150 2.91 20.07 -11.47
C PRO A 150 3.71 18.77 -11.43
N GLN A 151 3.03 17.65 -11.66
CA GLN A 151 3.68 16.37 -11.89
C GLN A 151 4.44 16.37 -13.22
N LEU A 152 5.38 15.44 -13.38
CA LEU A 152 6.04 15.17 -14.65
C LEU A 152 5.00 14.83 -15.72
N THR A 153 5.22 15.34 -16.94
CA THR A 153 4.32 15.08 -18.06
C THR A 153 4.37 13.62 -18.49
N THR A 154 3.33 13.16 -19.19
CA THR A 154 3.25 11.80 -19.72
C THR A 154 4.41 11.50 -20.67
N GLU A 155 4.85 12.49 -21.47
CA GLU A 155 5.96 12.36 -22.40
C GLU A 155 7.29 12.16 -21.67
N VAL A 156 7.51 12.87 -20.56
CA VAL A 156 8.69 12.66 -19.72
C VAL A 156 8.63 11.27 -19.10
N LEU A 157 7.51 10.89 -18.48
CA LEU A 157 7.39 9.57 -17.85
C LEU A 157 7.52 8.42 -18.85
N ALA A 158 7.03 8.58 -20.09
CA ALA A 158 7.17 7.58 -21.14
C ALA A 158 8.64 7.27 -21.47
N LYS A 159 9.53 8.28 -21.47
CA LYS A 159 10.97 8.10 -21.66
C LYS A 159 11.61 7.22 -20.58
N TYR A 160 10.98 7.16 -19.41
CA TYR A 160 11.45 6.44 -18.23
C TYR A 160 10.53 5.25 -17.88
N GLY A 161 9.88 4.64 -18.88
CA GLY A 161 9.07 3.44 -18.70
C GLY A 161 7.89 3.64 -17.76
N HIS A 162 7.23 4.80 -17.84
CA HIS A 162 6.10 5.20 -16.99
C HIS A 162 6.38 5.13 -15.48
N PHE A 163 7.63 5.37 -15.08
CA PHE A 163 8.07 5.29 -13.68
C PHE A 163 7.59 6.50 -12.86
N GLY A 164 6.35 6.41 -12.38
CA GLY A 164 5.67 7.48 -11.63
C GLY A 164 6.40 7.93 -10.35
N VAL A 165 7.27 7.09 -9.78
CA VAL A 165 8.08 7.37 -8.59
C VAL A 165 8.98 8.59 -8.80
N LEU A 166 9.38 8.92 -10.03
CA LEU A 166 10.14 10.14 -10.36
C LEU A 166 9.42 11.43 -9.94
N ASN A 167 8.10 11.40 -9.76
CA ASN A 167 7.36 12.54 -9.22
C ASN A 167 7.76 12.90 -7.80
N ARG A 168 8.33 11.98 -7.02
CA ARG A 168 8.76 12.25 -5.65
C ARG A 168 9.93 13.24 -5.60
N PRO A 169 11.13 12.95 -6.16
CA PRO A 169 12.21 13.93 -6.23
C PRO A 169 11.79 15.20 -6.98
N HIS A 170 11.03 15.05 -8.07
CA HIS A 170 10.51 16.19 -8.85
C HIS A 170 9.67 17.13 -8.00
N SER A 171 8.75 16.61 -7.20
CA SER A 171 7.89 17.43 -6.34
C SER A 171 8.69 18.21 -5.31
N VAL A 172 9.76 17.62 -4.76
CA VAL A 172 10.64 18.28 -3.79
C VAL A 172 11.44 19.40 -4.46
N VAL A 173 11.95 19.18 -5.67
CA VAL A 173 12.58 20.22 -6.49
C VAL A 173 11.59 21.37 -6.78
N GLU A 174 10.38 21.05 -7.22
CA GLU A 174 9.35 22.04 -7.51
C GLU A 174 8.92 22.83 -6.27
N PHE A 175 8.92 22.19 -5.09
CA PHE A 175 8.69 22.86 -3.82
C PHE A 175 9.74 23.93 -3.52
N PHE A 176 11.03 23.62 -3.67
CA PHE A 176 12.11 24.59 -3.42
C PHE A 176 12.21 25.70 -4.47
N LYS A 177 11.82 25.43 -5.72
CA LYS A 177 11.73 26.48 -6.77
C LYS A 177 10.66 27.54 -6.49
N ARG A 178 9.78 27.32 -5.52
CA ARG A 178 8.63 28.16 -5.19
C ARG A 178 8.81 28.79 -3.80
N PRO A 179 9.37 30.00 -3.70
CA PRO A 179 9.67 30.64 -2.41
C PRO A 179 8.45 30.76 -1.48
N GLU A 180 7.26 30.96 -2.05
CA GLU A 180 6.00 31.03 -1.34
C GLU A 180 5.59 29.69 -0.69
N LEU A 181 5.95 28.56 -1.29
CA LEU A 181 5.74 27.23 -0.70
C LEU A 181 6.82 26.95 0.35
N ARG A 182 8.08 27.25 0.04
CA ARG A 182 9.21 27.08 0.96
C ARG A 182 9.03 27.85 2.28
N LYS A 183 8.46 29.06 2.23
CA LYS A 183 8.15 29.90 3.40
C LYS A 183 7.10 29.30 4.35
N ARG A 184 6.35 28.27 3.92
CA ARG A 184 5.37 27.58 4.77
C ARG A 184 6.02 26.68 5.83
N ILE A 185 7.26 26.29 5.61
CA ILE A 185 8.03 25.49 6.57
C ILE A 185 8.96 26.43 7.33
N THR A 186 8.69 26.58 8.63
CA THR A 186 9.43 27.48 9.53
C THR A 186 10.45 26.75 10.39
N GLU A 187 10.28 25.46 10.53
CA GLU A 187 11.12 24.55 11.28
C GLU A 187 12.46 24.34 10.57
N GLU A 188 13.52 24.22 11.35
CA GLU A 188 14.86 23.91 10.83
C GLU A 188 14.93 22.49 10.25
N PHE A 189 14.14 21.57 10.80
CA PHE A 189 14.10 20.17 10.40
C PHE A 189 12.80 19.82 9.70
N VAL A 190 12.88 18.86 8.79
CA VAL A 190 11.74 18.29 8.09
C VAL A 190 11.75 16.77 8.22
N TYR A 191 10.60 16.19 8.52
CA TYR A 191 10.35 14.76 8.38
C TYR A 191 9.74 14.49 7.00
N VAL A 192 10.53 13.94 6.08
CA VAL A 192 10.05 13.46 4.78
C VAL A 192 9.36 12.12 5.00
N ALA A 193 8.06 12.07 4.74
CA ALA A 193 7.19 10.93 4.97
C ALA A 193 6.53 10.44 3.67
N GLU A 194 6.03 9.20 3.69
CA GLU A 194 5.24 8.61 2.61
C GLU A 194 3.81 8.32 3.06
N THR A 195 2.89 8.23 2.08
CA THR A 195 1.46 8.07 2.34
C THR A 195 1.12 6.75 3.02
N ASP A 196 1.96 5.73 2.85
CA ASP A 196 1.83 4.40 3.45
C ASP A 196 2.51 4.25 4.81
N HIS A 197 2.76 5.38 5.48
CA HIS A 197 3.17 5.41 6.88
C HIS A 197 1.96 5.49 7.82
N VAL A 198 2.03 4.77 8.94
CA VAL A 198 1.17 4.97 10.11
C VAL A 198 2.06 5.21 11.31
N LEU A 199 1.88 6.36 11.99
CA LEU A 199 2.63 6.66 13.20
C LEU A 199 2.06 5.93 14.41
N THR A 200 2.89 5.14 15.06
CA THR A 200 2.53 4.27 16.19
C THR A 200 2.59 4.97 17.54
N GLN A 201 3.46 5.98 17.67
CA GLN A 201 3.70 6.77 18.88
C GLN A 201 4.23 8.18 18.54
N PRO A 202 4.23 9.14 19.49
CA PRO A 202 4.85 10.45 19.29
C PRO A 202 6.32 10.30 18.89
N MET A 203 6.74 11.04 17.87
CA MET A 203 8.10 10.95 17.33
C MET A 203 8.89 12.21 17.69
N PRO A 204 10.00 12.10 18.45
CA PRO A 204 10.90 13.22 18.69
C PRO A 204 11.70 13.52 17.41
N ASN A 205 12.40 14.65 17.37
CA ASN A 205 13.38 14.89 16.32
C ASN A 205 14.60 13.97 16.51
N LEU A 206 14.66 12.95 15.65
CA LEU A 206 15.70 11.92 15.67
C LEU A 206 17.04 12.39 15.07
N ALA A 207 17.05 13.51 14.35
CA ALA A 207 18.24 14.07 13.70
C ALA A 207 19.15 14.82 14.68
N THR A 208 20.37 15.11 14.24
CA THR A 208 21.32 15.98 14.93
C THR A 208 21.58 17.23 14.11
N SER A 209 22.34 18.19 14.66
CA SER A 209 22.77 19.36 13.90
C SER A 209 23.71 18.99 12.74
N THR A 210 24.28 17.79 12.70
CA THR A 210 25.25 17.33 11.70
C THR A 210 24.78 16.14 10.87
N GLU A 211 23.84 15.34 11.37
CA GLU A 211 23.39 14.11 10.73
C GLU A 211 21.87 14.06 10.64
N ALA A 212 21.36 13.70 9.46
CA ALA A 212 19.95 13.33 9.30
C ALA A 212 19.67 12.00 10.04
N ALA A 213 18.41 11.71 10.36
CA ALA A 213 17.99 10.41 10.86
C ALA A 213 17.30 9.63 9.74
N ALA A 214 17.66 8.37 9.57
CA ALA A 214 17.09 7.51 8.53
C ALA A 214 16.92 6.06 9.00
N HIS A 215 16.04 5.34 8.30
CA HIS A 215 15.89 3.90 8.41
C HIS A 215 16.90 3.19 7.51
N SER A 216 17.36 2.01 7.93
CA SER A 216 18.25 1.16 7.13
C SER A 216 17.43 0.15 6.34
N PHE A 217 17.45 0.25 5.01
CA PHE A 217 16.77 -0.69 4.13
C PHE A 217 17.69 -1.87 3.79
N GLY A 218 17.25 -3.10 4.11
CA GLY A 218 18.06 -4.31 3.90
C GLY A 218 18.50 -4.53 2.45
N TYR A 219 17.68 -4.10 1.48
CA TYR A 219 17.97 -4.19 0.04
C TYR A 219 18.83 -3.03 -0.50
N MET A 220 19.28 -2.09 0.35
CA MET A 220 20.11 -0.94 -0.03
C MET A 220 21.56 -1.06 0.48
N HIS A 221 21.95 -2.21 1.01
CA HIS A 221 23.35 -2.43 1.36
C HIS A 221 24.20 -2.59 0.10
N ALA A 222 24.96 -1.54 -0.21
CA ALA A 222 25.87 -1.53 -1.34
C ALA A 222 27.04 -2.49 -1.15
N SER A 223 27.60 -2.93 -2.28
CA SER A 223 28.77 -3.80 -2.38
C SER A 223 29.55 -3.41 -3.64
N SER A 224 30.72 -4.02 -3.87
CA SER A 224 31.52 -3.76 -5.07
C SER A 224 30.75 -3.92 -6.39
N HIS A 225 29.73 -4.77 -6.44
CA HIS A 225 28.86 -4.96 -7.61
C HIS A 225 28.09 -3.68 -8.01
N HIS A 226 27.90 -2.76 -7.07
CA HIS A 226 27.15 -1.52 -7.28
C HIS A 226 28.05 -0.35 -7.71
N GLN A 227 29.38 -0.50 -7.77
CA GLN A 227 30.28 0.62 -8.11
C GLN A 227 29.93 1.24 -9.47
N LYS A 228 29.63 0.41 -10.48
CA LYS A 228 29.25 0.90 -11.81
C LYS A 228 27.97 1.75 -11.77
N VAL A 229 27.05 1.49 -10.84
CA VAL A 229 25.85 2.34 -10.64
C VAL A 229 26.24 3.68 -10.03
N VAL A 230 27.17 3.69 -9.08
CA VAL A 230 27.73 4.93 -8.51
C VAL A 230 28.41 5.76 -9.59
N ASP A 231 29.25 5.14 -10.43
CA ASP A 231 30.01 5.82 -11.47
C ASP A 231 29.14 6.52 -12.52
N LEU A 232 27.92 6.01 -12.77
CA LEU A 232 26.95 6.66 -13.66
C LEU A 232 26.49 8.03 -13.14
N CYS A 233 26.40 8.18 -11.82
CA CYS A 233 25.88 9.40 -11.18
C CYS A 233 27.00 10.30 -10.66
N TRP A 234 28.00 9.71 -10.00
CA TRP A 234 29.05 10.38 -9.27
C TRP A 234 30.41 9.79 -9.64
N THR A 235 31.02 10.33 -10.69
CA THR A 235 32.35 9.94 -11.14
C THR A 235 33.38 10.19 -10.04
N GLY A 236 34.15 9.14 -9.70
CA GLY A 236 35.14 9.19 -8.62
C GLY A 236 34.59 8.92 -7.22
N GLY A 237 33.27 8.77 -7.07
CA GLY A 237 32.65 8.32 -5.82
C GLY A 237 32.82 6.82 -5.57
N SER A 238 32.59 6.37 -4.34
CA SER A 238 32.70 4.95 -3.98
C SER A 238 31.38 4.36 -3.46
N TRP A 239 31.10 3.11 -3.83
CA TRP A 239 30.03 2.31 -3.21
C TRP A 239 30.18 2.22 -1.69
N ARG A 240 31.40 2.34 -1.16
CA ARG A 240 31.71 2.28 0.29
C ARG A 240 31.19 3.49 1.06
N GLU A 241 30.92 4.60 0.37
CA GLU A 241 30.43 5.83 0.99
C GLU A 241 28.90 5.85 1.11
N LEU A 242 28.21 4.95 0.39
CA LEU A 242 26.76 4.84 0.43
C LEU A 242 26.28 4.28 1.77
N GLN A 243 25.26 4.92 2.31
CA GLN A 243 24.50 4.42 3.44
C GLN A 243 23.24 3.71 2.92
N PRO A 244 22.74 2.65 3.58
CA PRO A 244 21.59 1.87 3.14
C PRO A 244 20.26 2.60 3.40
N VAL A 245 20.12 3.82 2.89
CA VAL A 245 19.04 4.76 3.21
C VAL A 245 18.33 5.25 1.96
N GLY A 246 17.03 5.54 2.08
CA GLY A 246 16.23 6.22 1.06
C GLY A 246 15.83 7.64 1.47
N PRO A 247 15.04 8.34 0.64
CA PRO A 247 14.55 9.70 0.91
C PRO A 247 13.45 9.75 1.98
N SER A 248 12.91 8.59 2.39
CA SER A 248 11.85 8.42 3.38
C SER A 248 11.99 7.03 4.02
N PRO A 249 11.70 6.87 5.33
CA PRO A 249 11.50 7.95 6.29
C PRO A 249 12.81 8.66 6.59
N LEU A 250 12.77 10.00 6.64
CA LEU A 250 13.96 10.82 6.81
C LEU A 250 13.63 12.05 7.66
N VAL A 251 14.36 12.26 8.76
CA VAL A 251 14.38 13.58 9.45
C VAL A 251 15.68 14.26 9.10
N ILE A 252 15.63 15.41 8.44
CA ILE A 252 16.80 16.09 7.87
C ILE A 252 16.68 17.61 8.08
N ARG A 253 17.81 18.32 8.13
CA ARG A 253 17.77 19.79 8.07
C ARG A 253 17.16 20.21 6.73
N LEU A 254 16.27 21.19 6.76
CA LEU A 254 15.60 21.66 5.56
C LEU A 254 16.57 22.17 4.49
N THR A 255 17.69 22.78 4.92
CA THR A 255 18.78 23.22 4.05
C THR A 255 19.53 22.07 3.38
N ASP A 256 19.66 20.91 4.04
CA ASP A 256 20.28 19.73 3.44
C ASP A 256 19.33 19.04 2.46
N LEU A 257 18.02 19.02 2.76
CA LEU A 257 17.01 18.56 1.80
C LEU A 257 17.02 19.42 0.54
N GLU A 258 17.11 20.75 0.69
CA GLU A 258 17.23 21.70 -0.42
C GLU A 258 18.50 21.44 -1.25
N LYS A 259 19.63 21.22 -0.56
CA LYS A 259 20.93 20.92 -1.20
C LYS A 259 20.90 19.62 -2.02
N VAL A 260 20.22 18.57 -1.55
CA VAL A 260 20.19 17.26 -2.23
C VAL A 260 19.11 17.15 -3.31
N ALA A 261 18.01 17.91 -3.20
CA ALA A 261 16.81 17.74 -4.04
C ALA A 261 17.09 17.66 -5.54
N GLN A 262 17.83 18.63 -6.08
CA GLN A 262 18.10 18.69 -7.52
C GLN A 262 18.97 17.52 -7.99
N ARG A 263 20.02 17.18 -7.23
CA ARG A 263 20.92 16.07 -7.57
C ARG A 263 20.22 14.71 -7.45
N TRP A 264 19.36 14.56 -6.46
CA TRP A 264 18.52 13.37 -6.31
C TRP A 264 17.62 13.16 -7.53
N LEU A 265 16.97 14.22 -8.04
CA LEU A 265 16.17 14.15 -9.27
C LEU A 265 17.02 13.76 -10.49
N GLU A 266 18.16 14.44 -10.69
CA GLU A 266 19.07 14.18 -11.80
C GLU A 266 19.57 12.74 -11.81
N TYR A 267 20.04 12.25 -10.65
CA TYR A 267 20.52 10.88 -10.51
C TYR A 267 19.39 9.87 -10.72
N SER A 268 18.16 10.20 -10.32
CA SER A 268 17.00 9.35 -10.58
C SER A 268 16.75 9.18 -12.08
N TYR A 269 16.90 10.26 -12.87
CA TYR A 269 16.82 10.17 -14.33
C TYR A 269 17.97 9.38 -14.94
N ILE A 270 19.20 9.53 -14.45
CA ILE A 270 20.36 8.77 -14.94
C ILE A 270 20.12 7.28 -14.70
N LEU A 271 19.83 6.89 -13.46
CA LEU A 271 19.67 5.47 -13.12
C LEU A 271 18.49 4.82 -13.81
N ARG A 272 17.39 5.56 -14.00
CA ARG A 272 16.21 5.04 -14.70
C ARG A 272 16.37 5.02 -16.22
N GLY A 273 17.14 5.95 -16.78
CA GLY A 273 17.40 6.05 -18.21
C GLY A 273 18.41 5.00 -18.71
N ASP A 274 19.28 4.52 -17.83
CA ASP A 274 20.23 3.45 -18.15
C ASP A 274 19.60 2.06 -17.93
N PRO A 275 19.72 1.11 -18.87
CA PRO A 275 19.20 -0.25 -18.70
C PRO A 275 20.00 -1.12 -17.73
N PHE A 276 21.24 -0.75 -17.38
CA PHE A 276 22.12 -1.54 -16.52
C PHE A 276 21.68 -1.55 -15.04
N PRO A 277 21.39 -0.41 -14.36
CA PRO A 277 21.03 -0.40 -12.94
C PRO A 277 19.90 -1.39 -12.58
N LYS A 278 18.84 -1.47 -13.39
CA LYS A 278 17.71 -2.40 -13.16
C LYS A 278 18.07 -3.89 -13.27
N THR A 279 19.25 -4.23 -13.77
CA THR A 279 19.73 -5.63 -13.83
C THR A 279 20.27 -6.13 -12.50
N ILE A 280 20.64 -5.23 -11.59
CA ILE A 280 21.23 -5.56 -10.28
C ILE A 280 20.48 -4.93 -9.10
N ILE A 281 19.73 -3.85 -9.34
CA ILE A 281 18.86 -3.19 -8.36
C ILE A 281 17.41 -3.43 -8.77
N GLN A 282 16.54 -3.68 -7.80
CA GLN A 282 15.11 -3.80 -8.07
C GLN A 282 14.57 -2.49 -8.64
N ASP A 283 13.88 -2.58 -9.77
CA ASP A 283 13.53 -1.43 -10.61
C ASP A 283 12.77 -0.32 -9.85
N TRP A 284 11.95 -0.71 -8.88
CA TRP A 284 11.13 0.21 -8.10
C TRP A 284 11.90 1.03 -7.04
N VAL A 285 13.15 0.66 -6.69
CA VAL A 285 13.99 1.38 -5.71
C VAL A 285 15.10 2.21 -6.34
N LEU A 286 15.19 2.30 -7.68
CA LEU A 286 16.25 3.06 -8.34
C LEU A 286 16.31 4.53 -7.91
N GLU A 287 15.15 5.13 -7.65
CA GLU A 287 15.04 6.50 -7.11
C GLU A 287 15.67 6.60 -5.70
N MET A 288 15.48 5.60 -4.84
CA MET A 288 16.09 5.57 -3.50
C MET A 288 17.62 5.45 -3.58
N TRP A 289 18.14 4.65 -4.52
CA TRP A 289 19.58 4.57 -4.78
C TRP A 289 20.14 5.90 -5.30
N ALA A 290 19.39 6.60 -6.16
CA ALA A 290 19.77 7.94 -6.59
C ALA A 290 19.84 8.93 -5.42
N TYR A 291 18.90 8.86 -4.45
CA TYR A 291 18.99 9.64 -3.21
C TYR A 291 20.27 9.32 -2.43
N ALA A 292 20.56 8.03 -2.18
CA ALA A 292 21.72 7.61 -1.42
C ALA A 292 23.04 8.10 -2.05
N ILE A 293 23.17 7.99 -3.38
CA ILE A 293 24.34 8.48 -4.13
C ILE A 293 24.41 10.01 -4.09
N ALA A 294 23.28 10.70 -4.28
CA ALA A 294 23.22 12.16 -4.22
C ALA A 294 23.65 12.68 -2.85
N ALA A 295 23.13 12.10 -1.77
CA ALA A 295 23.49 12.47 -0.41
C ALA A 295 24.98 12.23 -0.12
N ALA A 296 25.52 11.06 -0.49
CA ALA A 296 26.94 10.75 -0.32
C ALA A 296 27.84 11.74 -1.09
N SER A 297 27.50 12.05 -2.35
CA SER A 297 28.24 13.01 -3.18
C SER A 297 28.24 14.45 -2.65
N LEU A 298 27.34 14.77 -1.71
CA LEU A 298 27.19 16.09 -1.09
C LEU A 298 27.68 16.12 0.36
N GLY A 299 28.22 15.01 0.86
CA GLY A 299 28.67 14.85 2.24
C GLY A 299 27.53 14.81 3.27
N ILE A 300 26.29 14.54 2.86
CA ILE A 300 25.14 14.45 3.76
C ILE A 300 25.14 13.08 4.43
N ARG A 301 25.29 13.07 5.76
CA ARG A 301 25.39 11.85 6.58
C ARG A 301 24.10 11.56 7.32
N HIS A 302 23.84 10.27 7.52
CA HIS A 302 22.65 9.77 8.20
C HIS A 302 23.03 8.93 9.41
N LYS A 303 22.43 9.24 10.56
CA LYS A 303 22.34 8.33 11.69
C LYS A 303 21.27 7.29 11.39
N ILE A 304 21.64 6.01 11.38
CA ILE A 304 20.70 4.91 11.32
C ILE A 304 20.02 4.79 12.68
N VAL A 305 18.69 4.90 12.71
CA VAL A 305 17.92 4.87 13.96
C VAL A 305 17.20 3.51 14.09
N PRO A 306 17.62 2.66 15.06
CA PRO A 306 16.86 1.46 15.42
C PRO A 306 15.44 1.83 15.84
N GLY A 307 14.45 1.10 15.34
CA GLY A 307 13.05 1.41 15.64
C GLY A 307 12.52 2.68 14.97
N PHE A 308 13.20 3.24 13.96
CA PHE A 308 12.56 4.33 13.20
C PHE A 308 11.31 3.82 12.48
N GLN A 309 11.44 2.69 11.79
CA GLN A 309 10.38 2.06 10.99
C GLN A 309 10.41 0.53 11.12
N ILE A 310 9.23 -0.07 11.01
CA ILE A 310 9.03 -1.51 10.80
C ILE A 310 8.18 -1.75 9.53
N GLU A 311 8.45 -2.85 8.82
CA GLU A 311 7.79 -3.23 7.55
C GLU A 311 7.25 -4.67 7.61
N PRO A 312 6.28 -4.97 8.51
CA PRO A 312 5.87 -6.35 8.74
C PRO A 312 4.94 -6.86 7.63
N ASN A 313 5.04 -8.16 7.35
CA ASN A 313 4.13 -8.92 6.50
C ASN A 313 3.44 -10.03 7.32
N SER A 314 2.72 -10.95 6.66
CA SER A 314 2.03 -12.08 7.30
C SER A 314 2.95 -13.06 8.07
N TYR A 315 4.25 -13.11 7.73
CA TYR A 315 5.27 -13.92 8.41
C TYR A 315 6.04 -13.16 9.49
N ALA A 316 5.76 -11.88 9.69
CA ALA A 316 6.47 -11.08 10.68
C ALA A 316 6.25 -11.62 12.10
N ARG A 317 7.32 -11.66 12.88
CA ARG A 317 7.34 -12.10 14.28
C ARG A 317 7.35 -10.89 15.22
N THR A 318 6.28 -10.10 15.18
CA THR A 318 6.14 -8.92 16.04
C THR A 318 5.59 -9.29 17.41
N THR A 319 6.06 -8.63 18.46
CA THR A 319 5.44 -8.70 19.80
C THR A 319 4.12 -7.93 19.82
N PRO A 320 3.22 -8.17 20.79
CA PRO A 320 2.02 -7.35 20.96
C PRO A 320 2.32 -5.85 21.16
N GLU A 321 3.46 -5.51 21.78
CA GLU A 321 3.88 -4.14 22.11
C GLU A 321 4.82 -3.51 21.06
N PHE A 322 4.97 -4.10 19.86
CA PHE A 322 5.91 -3.61 18.83
C PHE A 322 5.74 -2.12 18.51
N TYR A 323 4.52 -1.58 18.65
CA TYR A 323 4.17 -0.19 18.38
C TYR A 323 4.83 0.81 19.37
N THR A 324 5.41 0.32 20.47
CA THR A 324 6.23 1.11 21.40
C THR A 324 7.72 1.10 21.03
N GLN A 325 8.13 0.17 20.15
CA GLN A 325 9.53 -0.04 19.75
C GLN A 325 9.83 0.57 18.38
N SER A 326 8.81 0.94 17.62
CA SER A 326 8.95 1.61 16.34
C SER A 326 8.12 2.88 16.30
N TYR A 327 8.53 3.91 15.57
CA TYR A 327 7.74 5.14 15.37
C TYR A 327 6.81 5.06 14.15
N ILE A 328 7.22 4.29 13.15
CA ILE A 328 6.52 4.17 11.87
C ILE A 328 6.21 2.71 11.58
N PHE A 329 4.94 2.42 11.32
CA PHE A 329 4.53 1.23 10.59
C PHE A 329 4.46 1.58 9.11
N HIS A 330 5.27 0.93 8.27
CA HIS A 330 5.24 1.10 6.81
C HIS A 330 4.58 -0.13 6.17
N TYR A 331 3.37 0.05 5.61
CA TYR A 331 2.57 -1.04 5.03
C TYR A 331 2.87 -1.27 3.55
N THR A 332 4.14 -1.53 3.23
CA THR A 332 4.60 -1.73 1.85
C THR A 332 4.25 -3.10 1.28
N TYR A 333 4.28 -4.14 2.11
CA TYR A 333 3.97 -5.51 1.72
C TYR A 333 2.48 -5.81 1.90
N GLY A 334 1.91 -6.58 0.96
CA GLY A 334 0.61 -7.19 1.17
C GLY A 334 0.64 -8.13 2.38
N ILE A 335 -0.39 -8.06 3.21
CA ILE A 335 -0.55 -8.92 4.38
C ILE A 335 -1.61 -9.96 4.08
N GLU A 336 -1.14 -11.19 3.87
CA GLU A 336 -1.91 -12.23 3.20
C GLU A 336 -2.08 -13.44 4.11
N TYR A 337 -3.34 -13.84 4.32
CA TYR A 337 -3.70 -14.98 5.14
C TYR A 337 -4.72 -15.88 4.43
N ARG A 338 -4.74 -17.16 4.81
CA ARG A 338 -5.93 -17.99 4.69
C ARG A 338 -6.91 -17.63 5.80
N LEU A 339 -8.20 -17.93 5.62
CA LEU A 339 -9.20 -17.66 6.66
C LEU A 339 -8.98 -18.48 7.94
N ASP A 340 -8.27 -19.62 7.84
CA ASP A 340 -7.84 -20.40 9.00
C ASP A 340 -6.63 -19.80 9.76
N GLY A 341 -6.11 -18.65 9.28
CA GLY A 341 -5.03 -17.92 9.91
C GLY A 341 -3.62 -18.35 9.50
N ARG A 342 -3.47 -19.27 8.55
CA ARG A 342 -2.15 -19.58 7.99
C ARG A 342 -1.65 -18.42 7.10
N PRO A 343 -0.42 -17.93 7.32
CA PRO A 343 0.15 -16.88 6.47
C PRO A 343 0.39 -17.39 5.06
N GLN A 344 0.23 -16.50 4.08
CA GLN A 344 0.50 -16.77 2.66
C GLN A 344 1.67 -15.92 2.15
N GLY A 345 2.38 -16.48 1.18
CA GLY A 345 3.65 -16.01 0.64
C GLY A 345 3.57 -14.66 -0.08
N PHE A 346 4.75 -14.09 -0.33
CA PHE A 346 4.91 -12.96 -1.24
C PHE A 346 4.31 -13.26 -2.62
N ASN A 347 3.74 -12.24 -3.27
CA ASN A 347 3.10 -12.33 -4.59
C ASN A 347 1.90 -13.29 -4.68
N THR A 348 1.26 -13.61 -3.55
CA THR A 348 -0.01 -14.33 -3.51
C THR A 348 -1.09 -13.43 -2.91
N ILE A 349 -2.32 -13.52 -3.41
CA ILE A 349 -3.45 -12.83 -2.79
C ILE A 349 -4.14 -13.79 -1.82
N GLY A 350 -4.23 -13.38 -0.57
CA GLY A 350 -4.83 -14.14 0.51
C GLY A 350 -6.34 -14.27 0.41
N GLU A 351 -6.92 -15.29 1.08
CA GLU A 351 -8.37 -15.36 1.26
C GLU A 351 -8.86 -14.20 2.14
N TRP A 352 -8.02 -13.85 3.11
CA TRP A 352 -8.00 -12.54 3.76
C TRP A 352 -6.74 -11.81 3.29
N SER A 353 -6.90 -10.60 2.78
CA SER A 353 -5.85 -9.82 2.13
C SER A 353 -5.96 -8.36 2.53
N MET A 354 -4.89 -7.83 3.10
CA MET A 354 -4.75 -6.42 3.39
C MET A 354 -3.51 -5.89 2.66
N ASP A 355 -3.70 -5.60 1.37
CA ASP A 355 -2.74 -4.91 0.52
C ASP A 355 -3.37 -3.62 0.00
N LYS A 356 -2.67 -2.51 0.17
CA LYS A 356 -3.07 -1.19 -0.34
C LYS A 356 -3.35 -1.17 -1.85
N ARG A 357 -2.68 -2.03 -2.62
CA ARG A 357 -2.78 -2.10 -4.09
C ARG A 357 -4.18 -2.48 -4.57
N HIS A 358 -4.98 -3.14 -3.72
CA HIS A 358 -6.39 -3.40 -3.96
C HIS A 358 -7.24 -2.12 -4.08
N TYR A 359 -6.76 -1.02 -3.48
CA TYR A 359 -7.44 0.27 -3.41
C TYR A 359 -6.74 1.31 -4.31
N GLY A 360 -6.19 0.87 -5.44
CA GLY A 360 -5.51 1.75 -6.41
C GLY A 360 -6.45 2.74 -7.09
N GLY A 361 -7.66 2.30 -7.44
CA GLY A 361 -8.66 3.09 -8.16
C GLY A 361 -9.84 3.58 -7.31
N ALA A 362 -9.90 3.21 -6.04
CA ALA A 362 -11.00 3.55 -5.14
C ALA A 362 -10.53 3.56 -3.68
N TYR A 363 -11.28 4.22 -2.80
CA TYR A 363 -11.03 4.18 -1.36
C TYR A 363 -11.30 2.76 -0.82
N PRO A 364 -10.61 2.32 0.25
CA PRO A 364 -11.02 1.13 0.99
C PRO A 364 -12.39 1.37 1.63
N PRO A 365 -13.23 0.33 1.72
CA PRO A 365 -14.54 0.49 2.34
C PRO A 365 -14.40 0.80 3.82
N ALA A 366 -15.32 1.61 4.34
CA ALA A 366 -15.35 2.01 5.75
C ALA A 366 -15.44 0.83 6.74
N GLN A 367 -15.77 -0.36 6.25
CA GLN A 367 -15.81 -1.61 7.02
C GLN A 367 -14.94 -2.67 6.32
N LEU A 368 -13.99 -3.23 7.06
CA LEU A 368 -13.11 -4.31 6.63
C LEU A 368 -13.30 -5.52 7.55
N ASP A 369 -13.37 -6.73 7.00
CA ASP A 369 -13.39 -7.96 7.81
C ASP A 369 -12.12 -8.04 8.68
N PRO A 370 -12.25 -8.39 9.98
CA PRO A 370 -11.10 -8.52 10.87
C PRO A 370 -10.15 -9.62 10.38
N PRO A 371 -8.84 -9.51 10.69
CA PRO A 371 -7.89 -10.57 10.37
C PRO A 371 -8.23 -11.87 11.11
N PRO A 372 -7.81 -13.04 10.60
CA PRO A 372 -7.94 -14.31 11.30
C PRO A 372 -7.35 -14.26 12.70
N GLU A 373 -7.88 -15.08 13.62
CA GLU A 373 -7.45 -15.05 15.02
C GLU A 373 -5.95 -15.37 15.20
N ALA A 374 -5.39 -16.23 14.35
CA ALA A 374 -3.96 -16.57 14.39
C ALA A 374 -3.05 -15.54 13.69
N ALA A 375 -3.60 -14.46 13.13
CA ALA A 375 -2.79 -13.41 12.50
C ALA A 375 -1.84 -12.74 13.52
N ASN A 376 -0.68 -12.32 13.03
CA ASN A 376 0.34 -11.74 13.90
C ASN A 376 -0.11 -10.39 14.51
N PRO A 377 0.51 -9.94 15.63
CA PRO A 377 0.08 -8.73 16.31
C PRO A 377 0.11 -7.46 15.45
N SER A 378 1.10 -7.32 14.57
CA SER A 378 1.21 -6.19 13.64
C SER A 378 0.08 -6.14 12.63
N THR A 379 -0.38 -7.28 12.11
CA THR A 379 -1.57 -7.36 11.25
C THR A 379 -2.81 -6.88 11.98
N LYS A 380 -3.06 -7.40 13.19
CA LYS A 380 -4.21 -6.99 14.02
C LYS A 380 -4.15 -5.49 14.33
N TRP A 381 -2.96 -4.96 14.60
CA TRP A 381 -2.76 -3.54 14.88
C TRP A 381 -3.03 -2.67 13.66
N LEU A 382 -2.48 -3.00 12.48
CA LEU A 382 -2.66 -2.20 11.28
C LEU A 382 -4.12 -2.17 10.83
N TRP A 383 -4.82 -3.31 10.91
CA TRP A 383 -6.25 -3.36 10.63
C TRP A 383 -7.03 -2.40 11.55
N ARG A 384 -6.75 -2.41 12.87
CA ARG A 384 -7.36 -1.45 13.80
C ARG A 384 -7.01 0.00 13.47
N ALA A 385 -5.77 0.27 13.08
CA ALA A 385 -5.32 1.62 12.74
C ALA A 385 -6.03 2.17 11.50
N TRP A 386 -6.26 1.34 10.48
CA TRP A 386 -7.07 1.70 9.31
C TRP A 386 -8.53 1.93 9.70
N MET A 387 -9.14 0.97 10.41
CA MET A 387 -10.53 1.06 10.85
C MET A 387 -10.78 2.32 11.72
N GLU A 388 -9.86 2.63 12.63
CA GLU A 388 -9.95 3.84 13.47
C GLU A 388 -9.94 5.13 12.64
N ALA A 389 -9.00 5.24 11.69
CA ALA A 389 -8.90 6.42 10.84
C ALA A 389 -10.14 6.57 9.96
N MET A 390 -10.56 5.50 9.27
CA MET A 390 -11.72 5.53 8.37
C MET A 390 -13.03 5.86 9.10
N ALA A 391 -13.19 5.40 10.36
CA ALA A 391 -14.39 5.68 11.14
C ALA A 391 -14.46 7.12 11.67
N LYS A 392 -13.33 7.82 11.79
CA LYS A 392 -13.25 9.17 12.38
C LYS A 392 -12.96 10.27 11.36
N GLU A 393 -12.49 9.90 10.17
CA GLU A 393 -12.24 10.83 9.08
C GLU A 393 -13.59 11.21 8.40
N PRO A 394 -13.89 12.51 8.25
CA PRO A 394 -15.19 12.98 7.75
C PRO A 394 -15.39 12.65 6.27
N ASP A 395 -16.63 12.40 5.84
CA ASP A 395 -16.95 12.09 4.44
C ASP A 395 -16.04 10.99 3.84
N TRP A 396 -15.79 9.89 4.56
CA TRP A 396 -15.08 8.76 3.98
C TRP A 396 -15.90 8.20 2.80
N PRO A 397 -15.37 8.21 1.55
CA PRO A 397 -16.18 7.88 0.38
C PRO A 397 -16.71 6.45 0.39
N ASP A 398 -17.95 6.29 -0.04
CA ASP A 398 -18.47 4.99 -0.44
C ASP A 398 -17.70 4.44 -1.64
N THR A 399 -17.65 3.11 -1.74
CA THR A 399 -16.79 2.42 -2.70
C THR A 399 -17.38 1.07 -3.08
N ASN A 400 -17.14 0.65 -4.32
CA ASN A 400 -17.40 -0.71 -4.78
C ASN A 400 -16.16 -1.61 -4.68
N ALA A 401 -15.05 -1.11 -4.11
CA ALA A 401 -13.93 -1.96 -3.73
C ALA A 401 -14.38 -3.01 -2.71
N MET A 402 -13.84 -4.23 -2.85
CA MET A 402 -14.03 -5.29 -1.86
C MET A 402 -13.34 -4.92 -0.54
N GLY A 403 -13.72 -5.56 0.57
CA GLY A 403 -13.04 -5.40 1.85
C GLY A 403 -11.72 -6.16 1.88
N THR A 404 -11.37 -6.73 3.03
CA THR A 404 -10.21 -7.64 3.16
C THR A 404 -10.48 -9.05 2.64
N ILE A 405 -11.73 -9.37 2.27
CA ILE A 405 -12.12 -10.66 1.65
C ILE A 405 -12.65 -10.42 0.24
N GLY A 406 -12.30 -11.32 -0.68
CA GLY A 406 -12.81 -11.34 -2.06
C GLY A 406 -11.76 -11.10 -3.15
N TRP A 407 -10.58 -10.62 -2.78
CA TRP A 407 -9.48 -10.36 -3.72
C TRP A 407 -8.84 -11.62 -4.29
N ARG A 408 -8.84 -12.74 -3.55
CA ARG A 408 -8.43 -14.04 -4.08
C ARG A 408 -9.50 -14.58 -5.03
N ARG A 409 -9.26 -14.39 -6.33
CA ARG A 409 -10.16 -14.74 -7.43
C ARG A 409 -9.61 -15.92 -8.20
N GLU A 410 -9.92 -17.12 -7.72
CA GLU A 410 -9.52 -18.38 -8.31
C GLU A 410 -10.45 -18.75 -9.46
N ALA A 411 -9.85 -19.17 -10.58
CA ALA A 411 -10.60 -19.70 -11.71
C ALA A 411 -11.49 -20.87 -11.26
N ILE A 412 -12.73 -20.90 -11.73
CA ILE A 412 -13.65 -21.98 -11.38
C ILE A 412 -13.14 -23.32 -11.94
N THR A 413 -13.25 -24.36 -11.13
CA THR A 413 -12.88 -25.73 -11.51
C THR A 413 -14.03 -26.42 -12.23
N SER A 414 -13.72 -27.45 -13.03
CA SER A 414 -14.75 -28.26 -13.70
C SER A 414 -15.73 -28.92 -12.72
N SER A 415 -15.26 -29.28 -11.52
CA SER A 415 -16.11 -29.81 -10.44
C SER A 415 -17.08 -28.75 -9.90
N GLU A 416 -16.62 -27.52 -9.70
CA GLU A 416 -17.50 -26.42 -9.28
C GLU A 416 -18.52 -26.06 -10.36
N ILE A 417 -18.14 -26.12 -11.64
CA ILE A 417 -19.08 -25.93 -12.75
C ILE A 417 -20.20 -26.97 -12.67
N GLN A 418 -19.88 -28.25 -12.50
CA GLN A 418 -20.89 -29.33 -12.42
C GLN A 418 -21.91 -29.10 -11.29
N ASN A 419 -21.48 -28.48 -10.19
CA ASN A 419 -22.29 -28.21 -9.00
C ASN A 419 -22.96 -26.82 -9.00
N CYS A 420 -22.87 -26.06 -10.10
CA CYS A 420 -23.37 -24.69 -10.20
C CYS A 420 -24.28 -24.52 -11.41
N GLU A 421 -25.59 -24.38 -11.19
CA GLU A 421 -26.58 -24.24 -12.28
C GLU A 421 -26.30 -23.04 -13.18
N LEU A 422 -25.97 -21.88 -12.59
CA LEU A 422 -25.61 -20.69 -13.37
C LEU A 422 -24.35 -20.94 -14.21
N CYS A 423 -23.34 -21.59 -13.63
CA CYS A 423 -22.06 -21.84 -14.29
C CYS A 423 -22.24 -22.77 -15.50
N LYS A 424 -23.05 -23.84 -15.34
CA LYS A 424 -23.45 -24.70 -16.47
C LYS A 424 -24.19 -23.94 -17.54
N ALA A 425 -25.10 -23.05 -17.15
CA ALA A 425 -25.93 -22.29 -18.09
C ALA A 425 -25.13 -21.26 -18.92
N VAL A 426 -24.00 -20.77 -18.42
CA VAL A 426 -23.13 -19.83 -19.14
C VAL A 426 -21.96 -20.52 -19.86
N LEU A 427 -21.61 -21.75 -19.49
CA LEU A 427 -20.50 -22.48 -20.10
C LEU A 427 -20.70 -22.63 -21.62
N GLY A 428 -19.68 -22.27 -22.40
CA GLY A 428 -19.67 -22.34 -23.86
C GLY A 428 -20.54 -21.28 -24.54
N THR A 429 -21.26 -20.44 -23.80
CA THR A 429 -22.14 -19.42 -24.37
C THR A 429 -21.35 -18.16 -24.73
N GLU A 430 -21.77 -17.49 -25.81
CA GLU A 430 -21.14 -16.27 -26.30
C GLU A 430 -21.94 -15.01 -25.94
N TRP A 431 -21.23 -13.95 -25.58
CA TRP A 431 -21.83 -12.69 -25.14
C TRP A 431 -21.12 -11.48 -25.74
N THR A 432 -21.83 -10.35 -25.74
CA THR A 432 -21.24 -9.03 -25.97
C THR A 432 -20.80 -8.39 -24.66
N TRP A 433 -19.78 -7.54 -24.71
CA TRP A 433 -19.40 -6.62 -23.63
C TRP A 433 -19.50 -5.19 -24.14
N ALA A 434 -20.44 -4.40 -23.63
CA ALA A 434 -20.72 -3.05 -24.16
C ALA A 434 -20.91 -3.04 -25.70
N GLY A 435 -21.54 -4.10 -26.25
CA GLY A 435 -21.75 -4.27 -27.69
C GLY A 435 -20.59 -4.93 -28.46
N ILE A 436 -19.43 -5.11 -27.84
CA ILE A 436 -18.25 -5.70 -28.47
C ILE A 436 -18.30 -7.24 -28.36
N LYS A 437 -18.18 -7.93 -29.50
CA LYS A 437 -18.13 -9.40 -29.60
C LYS A 437 -16.66 -9.89 -29.61
N LYS A 438 -16.29 -11.06 -29.09
CA LYS A 438 -17.06 -12.08 -28.34
C LYS A 438 -16.46 -12.30 -26.95
N LEU A 439 -17.30 -12.44 -25.93
CA LEU A 439 -16.96 -12.91 -24.59
C LEU A 439 -17.48 -14.34 -24.41
N VAL A 440 -16.62 -15.30 -24.06
CA VAL A 440 -17.00 -16.73 -23.96
C VAL A 440 -16.47 -17.33 -22.64
N PHE A 441 -17.37 -17.95 -21.88
CA PHE A 441 -17.05 -18.66 -20.65
C PHE A 441 -16.65 -20.09 -20.97
N GLN A 442 -15.39 -20.46 -20.73
CA GLN A 442 -14.86 -21.80 -21.03
C GLN A 442 -14.58 -22.59 -19.75
N ASP A 443 -14.34 -23.89 -19.91
CA ASP A 443 -13.96 -24.77 -18.80
C ASP A 443 -12.62 -24.33 -18.17
N ALA A 444 -12.31 -24.86 -16.98
CA ALA A 444 -11.17 -24.46 -16.15
C ALA A 444 -11.10 -22.95 -15.84
N GLY A 445 -12.25 -22.26 -15.94
CA GLY A 445 -12.39 -20.85 -15.61
C GLY A 445 -11.70 -19.89 -16.59
N VAL A 446 -11.42 -20.33 -17.82
CA VAL A 446 -10.88 -19.45 -18.88
C VAL A 446 -12.00 -18.59 -19.45
N LEU A 447 -11.75 -17.28 -19.53
CA LEU A 447 -12.67 -16.31 -20.13
C LEU A 447 -12.06 -15.78 -21.42
N LYS A 448 -12.56 -16.20 -22.57
CA LYS A 448 -12.11 -15.64 -23.86
C LYS A 448 -12.76 -14.29 -24.08
N THR A 449 -11.97 -13.25 -24.31
CA THR A 449 -12.46 -11.89 -24.54
C THR A 449 -11.94 -11.34 -25.87
N PRO A 450 -12.50 -10.21 -26.38
CA PRO A 450 -11.95 -9.51 -27.55
C PRO A 450 -10.52 -8.98 -27.33
N TRP A 451 -10.08 -8.85 -26.08
CA TRP A 451 -8.82 -8.21 -25.69
C TRP A 451 -7.78 -9.21 -25.19
N GLY A 452 -8.01 -10.51 -25.42
CA GLY A 452 -7.18 -11.60 -24.94
C GLY A 452 -7.93 -12.51 -23.98
N GLU A 453 -7.17 -13.26 -23.17
CA GLU A 453 -7.73 -14.19 -22.20
C GLU A 453 -7.81 -13.55 -20.82
N GLY A 454 -8.92 -13.82 -20.15
CA GLY A 454 -9.16 -13.52 -18.75
C GLY A 454 -9.50 -14.79 -17.98
N LYS A 455 -9.98 -14.58 -16.75
CA LYS A 455 -10.46 -15.66 -15.89
C LYS A 455 -11.86 -15.36 -15.37
N TRP A 456 -12.61 -16.42 -15.07
CA TRP A 456 -13.91 -16.31 -14.43
C TRP A 456 -14.10 -17.35 -13.34
N GLY A 457 -15.03 -17.08 -12.43
CA GLY A 457 -15.46 -18.06 -11.46
C GLY A 457 -16.53 -17.54 -10.51
N LEU A 458 -16.71 -18.20 -9.37
CA LEU A 458 -17.74 -17.85 -8.39
C LEU A 458 -17.35 -16.59 -7.60
N ALA A 459 -18.19 -15.56 -7.63
CA ALA A 459 -17.98 -14.36 -6.82
C ALA A 459 -18.32 -14.63 -5.36
N LYS A 460 -17.31 -14.64 -4.48
CA LYS A 460 -17.50 -14.75 -3.03
C LYS A 460 -17.81 -13.36 -2.45
N ARG A 461 -19.00 -13.17 -1.88
CA ARG A 461 -19.48 -11.91 -1.26
C ARG A 461 -19.29 -10.66 -2.15
N PRO A 462 -19.82 -10.63 -3.38
CA PRO A 462 -19.66 -9.49 -4.28
C PRO A 462 -20.25 -8.21 -3.68
N LYS A 463 -19.50 -7.11 -3.75
CA LYS A 463 -19.96 -5.78 -3.32
C LYS A 463 -20.62 -5.04 -4.48
N GLY A 464 -21.59 -4.17 -4.16
CA GLY A 464 -22.26 -3.30 -5.14
C GLY A 464 -23.29 -4.01 -6.02
N MET A 465 -23.52 -5.31 -5.80
CA MET A 465 -24.58 -6.08 -6.46
C MET A 465 -25.54 -6.68 -5.42
N PRO A 466 -26.54 -5.92 -4.96
CA PRO A 466 -27.55 -6.42 -4.03
C PRO A 466 -28.25 -7.69 -4.54
N GLU A 467 -28.42 -7.82 -5.86
CA GLU A 467 -28.98 -9.01 -6.51
C GLU A 467 -28.18 -10.29 -6.21
N CYS A 468 -26.90 -10.18 -5.90
CA CYS A 468 -26.03 -11.31 -5.57
C CYS A 468 -26.03 -11.68 -4.10
N VAL A 469 -26.56 -10.82 -3.23
CA VAL A 469 -26.60 -11.03 -1.77
C VAL A 469 -27.90 -11.72 -1.35
N ALA A 470 -28.93 -11.73 -2.20
CA ALA A 470 -30.17 -12.45 -1.97
C ALA A 470 -29.92 -13.98 -1.90
N SER A 471 -30.34 -14.62 -0.80
CA SER A 471 -30.12 -16.04 -0.51
C SER A 471 -30.48 -16.94 -1.69
N GLY A 472 -29.45 -17.45 -2.37
CA GLY A 472 -29.58 -18.42 -3.47
C GLY A 472 -29.11 -17.91 -4.84
N SER A 473 -28.92 -16.59 -5.03
CA SER A 473 -28.41 -16.07 -6.31
C SER A 473 -26.90 -16.28 -6.41
N GLN A 474 -26.48 -17.18 -7.31
CA GLN A 474 -25.07 -17.32 -7.66
C GLN A 474 -24.67 -16.14 -8.56
N CYS A 475 -23.59 -15.44 -8.23
CA CYS A 475 -22.98 -14.46 -9.11
C CYS A 475 -21.58 -14.90 -9.48
N LEU A 476 -21.18 -14.48 -10.67
CA LEU A 476 -19.87 -14.79 -11.20
C LEU A 476 -18.97 -13.59 -11.06
N PHE A 477 -17.68 -13.86 -11.18
CA PHE A 477 -16.66 -12.86 -11.28
C PHE A 477 -16.00 -13.04 -12.64
N VAL A 478 -15.57 -11.95 -13.26
CA VAL A 478 -14.73 -11.98 -14.45
C VAL A 478 -13.58 -11.00 -14.27
N ASP A 479 -12.37 -11.43 -14.60
CA ASP A 479 -11.17 -10.61 -14.61
C ASP A 479 -10.53 -10.67 -15.99
N PHE A 480 -10.35 -9.51 -16.61
CA PHE A 480 -9.66 -9.36 -17.89
C PHE A 480 -9.21 -7.90 -18.05
N SER A 481 -8.24 -7.64 -18.92
CA SER A 481 -7.73 -6.28 -19.18
C SER A 481 -7.34 -5.52 -17.90
N SER A 482 -6.76 -6.22 -16.93
CA SER A 482 -6.35 -5.68 -15.62
C SER A 482 -7.49 -5.08 -14.78
N ALA A 483 -8.74 -5.44 -15.07
CA ALA A 483 -9.92 -5.02 -14.31
C ALA A 483 -10.64 -6.25 -13.73
N SER A 484 -11.22 -6.04 -12.55
CA SER A 484 -12.05 -7.05 -11.88
C SER A 484 -13.50 -6.63 -11.88
N HIS A 485 -14.39 -7.59 -12.16
CA HIS A 485 -15.82 -7.34 -12.25
C HIS A 485 -16.63 -8.39 -11.50
N HIS A 486 -17.74 -7.98 -10.89
CA HIS A 486 -18.81 -8.88 -10.49
C HIS A 486 -19.86 -8.91 -11.58
N VAL A 487 -20.45 -10.08 -11.83
CA VAL A 487 -21.40 -10.29 -12.92
C VAL A 487 -22.62 -11.04 -12.39
N SER A 488 -23.79 -10.43 -12.60
CA SER A 488 -25.11 -11.04 -12.38
C SER A 488 -25.77 -11.33 -13.72
N PHE A 489 -26.48 -12.45 -13.83
CA PHE A 489 -27.11 -12.89 -15.06
C PHE A 489 -28.63 -12.81 -14.97
N GLN A 490 -29.24 -12.31 -16.05
CA GLN A 490 -30.65 -12.43 -16.37
C GLN A 490 -30.74 -13.38 -17.57
N LEU A 491 -30.61 -14.67 -17.28
CA LEU A 491 -30.61 -15.71 -18.31
C LEU A 491 -31.94 -15.76 -19.06
N PRO A 492 -31.92 -16.18 -20.34
CA PRO A 492 -30.74 -16.53 -21.13
C PRO A 492 -30.09 -15.32 -21.82
N ASN A 493 -30.63 -14.11 -21.68
CA ASN A 493 -30.41 -13.06 -22.67
C ASN A 493 -29.38 -12.00 -22.28
N ARG A 494 -29.20 -11.73 -20.98
CA ARG A 494 -28.43 -10.57 -20.53
C ARG A 494 -27.58 -10.88 -19.30
N PHE A 495 -26.49 -10.14 -19.15
CA PHE A 495 -25.81 -9.98 -17.88
C PHE A 495 -25.60 -8.50 -17.56
N LYS A 496 -25.46 -8.21 -16.27
CA LYS A 496 -24.99 -6.92 -15.75
C LYS A 496 -23.63 -7.17 -15.10
N SER A 497 -22.66 -6.36 -15.45
CA SER A 497 -21.31 -6.35 -14.89
C SER A 497 -21.12 -5.07 -14.10
N LEU A 498 -20.45 -5.16 -12.96
CA LEU A 498 -20.03 -4.03 -12.13
C LEU A 498 -18.53 -4.12 -11.92
N ARG A 499 -17.78 -3.11 -12.34
CA ARG A 499 -16.34 -3.04 -12.08
C ARG A 499 -16.08 -2.80 -10.59
N VAL A 500 -15.22 -3.64 -10.02
CA VAL A 500 -14.75 -3.51 -8.64
C VAL A 500 -13.94 -2.22 -8.53
N GLY A 501 -14.21 -1.44 -7.49
CA GLY A 501 -13.59 -0.12 -7.27
C GLY A 501 -14.55 1.02 -7.59
N ASP A 502 -14.58 1.45 -8.85
CA ASP A 502 -15.36 2.62 -9.28
C ASP A 502 -16.84 2.34 -9.58
N GLY A 503 -17.23 1.08 -9.70
CA GLY A 503 -18.62 0.71 -9.95
C GLY A 503 -19.10 0.96 -11.38
N GLU A 504 -18.20 1.06 -12.37
CA GLU A 504 -18.65 1.16 -13.76
C GLU A 504 -19.55 -0.03 -14.12
N VAL A 505 -20.75 0.25 -14.63
CA VAL A 505 -21.71 -0.77 -15.02
C VAL A 505 -21.63 -1.02 -16.52
N VAL A 506 -21.45 -2.28 -16.90
CA VAL A 506 -21.53 -2.73 -18.29
C VAL A 506 -22.62 -3.77 -18.44
N VAL A 507 -23.41 -3.68 -19.50
CA VAL A 507 -24.41 -4.69 -19.86
C VAL A 507 -23.89 -5.52 -21.01
N GLY A 508 -24.02 -6.84 -20.86
CA GLY A 508 -23.79 -7.79 -21.95
C GLY A 508 -25.08 -8.42 -22.43
N LYS A 509 -25.09 -8.82 -23.71
CA LYS A 509 -26.20 -9.54 -24.34
C LYS A 509 -25.70 -10.87 -24.91
N ARG A 510 -26.48 -11.92 -24.79
CA ARG A 510 -26.16 -13.22 -25.40
C ARG A 510 -26.15 -13.06 -26.92
N ILE A 511 -25.14 -13.64 -27.55
CA ILE A 511 -25.09 -13.80 -29.00
C ILE A 511 -25.83 -15.10 -29.26
N GLN A 512 -27.00 -15.00 -29.88
CA GLN A 512 -27.70 -16.18 -30.39
C GLN A 512 -27.02 -16.59 -31.68
N ASP A 513 -26.73 -17.87 -31.84
CA ASP A 513 -26.37 -18.41 -33.15
C ASP A 513 -27.57 -18.16 -34.06
N ASN A 514 -27.39 -17.35 -35.10
CA ASN A 514 -28.34 -17.33 -36.20
C ASN A 514 -28.30 -18.74 -36.80
N ILE A 515 -29.27 -19.57 -36.43
CA ILE A 515 -29.69 -20.66 -37.29
C ILE A 515 -30.41 -19.94 -38.44
N GLU A 516 -29.65 -19.53 -39.45
CA GLU A 516 -30.20 -19.22 -40.76
C GLU A 516 -30.90 -20.49 -41.25
N THR A 517 -32.23 -20.44 -41.24
CA THR A 517 -33.14 -21.41 -41.85
C THR A 517 -33.04 -21.40 -43.36
#